data_AF-A0A7L3W0Y7-F1
#
_entry.id   AF-A0A7L3W0Y7-F1
#
_cell.length_a   1.000
_cell.length_b   1.000
_cell.length_c   1.000
_cell.angle_alpha   90.00
_cell.angle_beta   90.00
_cell.angle_gamma   90.00
#
_symmetry.space_group_name_H-M   'P 1'
#
loop_
_entity.id
_entity.type
_entity.pdbx_description
1 polymer ?
#
loop_
_entity_poly.entity_id
_entity_poly.type
_entity_poly.pdbx_seq_one_letter_code
_entity_poly.pdbx_strand_id
1 'polypeptide(L)' 'SRHAPVRKRAAQLLLSLMERIGVTKLAGTARTERLAHVAGKLAQDCHKDTRHYGQEMVKMLLNHQQFKKLLEQSLSTRDL' A
#
# COMPACT_ATOMS: atom_id res chain seq x y z
N SER A 1 -13.62 -6.05 -15.61
CA SER A 1 -13.36 -6.77 -14.34
C SER A 1 -14.61 -6.76 -13.48
N ARG A 2 -15.17 -7.93 -13.12
CA ARG A 2 -16.54 -8.11 -12.58
C ARG A 2 -16.84 -7.48 -11.20
N HIS A 3 -15.87 -6.87 -10.51
CA HIS A 3 -16.08 -6.28 -9.17
C HIS A 3 -15.37 -4.93 -8.97
N ALA A 4 -15.19 -4.14 -10.02
CA ALA A 4 -14.49 -2.86 -9.92
C ALA A 4 -15.08 -1.90 -8.85
N PRO A 5 -16.42 -1.76 -8.69
CA PRO A 5 -16.99 -0.89 -7.66
C PRO A 5 -16.68 -1.35 -6.23
N VAL A 6 -16.72 -2.66 -5.97
CA VAL A 6 -16.41 -3.24 -4.64
C VAL A 6 -14.94 -3.02 -4.32
N ARG A 7 -14.03 -3.30 -5.27
CA ARG A 7 -12.59 -3.05 -5.06
C ARG A 7 -12.29 -1.57 -4.86
N LYS A 8 -12.94 -0.68 -5.61
CA LYS A 8 -12.84 0.77 -5.43
C LYS A 8 -13.23 1.17 -4.00
N ARG A 9 -14.40 0.71 -3.52
CA ARG A 9 -14.87 1.04 -2.15
C ARG A 9 -13.98 0.47 -1.07
N ALA A 10 -13.53 -0.78 -1.23
CA ALA A 10 -12.58 -1.39 -0.30
C ALA A 10 -11.24 -0.62 -0.25
N ALA A 11 -10.70 -0.24 -1.42
CA ALA A 11 -9.48 0.55 -1.50
C ALA A 11 -9.63 1.93 -0.84
N GLN A 12 -10.75 2.62 -1.10
CA GLN A 12 -11.05 3.91 -0.48
C GLN A 12 -11.11 3.80 1.05
N LEU A 13 -11.87 2.83 1.57
CA LEU A 13 -12.01 2.62 3.02
C LEU A 13 -10.68 2.27 3.68
N LEU A 14 -9.86 1.44 3.02
CA LEU A 14 -8.55 1.07 3.52
C LEU A 14 -7.62 2.28 3.59
N LEU A 15 -7.63 3.15 2.58
CA LEU A 15 -6.80 4.36 2.56
C LEU A 15 -7.20 5.28 3.71
N SER A 16 -8.50 5.55 3.86
CA SER A 16 -9.00 6.36 4.98
C SER A 16 -8.66 5.78 6.35
N LEU A 17 -8.65 4.44 6.49
CA LEU A 17 -8.22 3.81 7.74
C LEU A 17 -6.71 3.99 7.98
N MET A 18 -5.89 3.86 6.94
CA MET A 18 -4.45 4.08 7.03
C MET A 18 -4.11 5.53 7.39
N GLU A 19 -4.81 6.50 6.81
CA GLU A 19 -4.69 7.93 7.13
C GLU A 19 -5.06 8.21 8.59
N ARG A 20 -6.17 7.63 9.07
CA ARG A 20 -6.64 7.82 10.46
C ARG A 20 -5.71 7.19 11.50
N ILE A 21 -5.14 6.02 11.22
CA ILE A 21 -4.21 5.35 12.15
C ILE A 21 -2.83 6.04 12.09
N GLY A 22 -2.43 6.49 10.90
CA GLY A 22 -1.10 7.03 10.62
C GLY A 22 -0.06 5.95 10.37
N VAL A 23 0.87 6.23 9.45
CA VAL A 23 1.86 5.24 8.98
C VAL A 23 2.80 4.78 10.10
N THR A 24 3.18 5.66 11.01
CA THR A 24 4.11 5.34 12.12
C THR A 24 3.54 4.27 13.05
N LYS A 25 2.24 4.35 13.37
CA LYS A 25 1.57 3.34 14.20
C LYS A 25 1.39 2.03 13.45
N LEU A 26 1.15 2.08 12.14
CA LEU A 26 1.03 0.88 11.31
C LEU A 26 2.35 0.13 11.17
N ALA A 27 3.46 0.85 10.96
CA ALA A 27 4.78 0.27 10.70
C ALA A 27 5.27 -0.68 11.81
N GLY A 28 4.90 -0.40 13.06
CA GLY A 28 5.24 -1.24 14.22
C GLY A 28 4.37 -2.50 14.40
N THR A 29 3.45 -2.80 13.49
CA THR A 29 2.53 -3.95 13.64
C THR A 29 2.96 -5.15 12.80
N ALA A 30 2.56 -6.36 13.22
CA ALA A 30 2.70 -7.57 12.40
C ALA A 30 1.90 -7.53 11.09
N ARG A 31 1.07 -6.49 10.87
CA ARG A 31 0.24 -6.32 9.68
C ARG A 31 0.92 -5.48 8.59
N THR A 32 2.06 -4.86 8.90
CA THR A 32 2.81 -3.96 8.00
C THR A 32 3.08 -4.59 6.63
N GLU A 33 3.62 -5.81 6.60
CA GLU A 33 3.94 -6.51 5.34
C GLU A 33 2.68 -6.82 4.52
N ARG A 34 1.60 -7.25 5.19
CA ARG A 34 0.31 -7.53 4.53
C ARG A 34 -0.26 -6.24 3.93
N LEU A 35 -0.19 -5.12 4.65
CA LEU A 35 -0.65 -3.83 4.16
C LEU A 35 0.17 -3.37 2.95
N ALA A 36 1.49 -3.54 2.98
CA ALA A 36 2.36 -3.26 1.84
C ALA A 36 1.97 -4.09 0.61
N HIS A 37 1.74 -5.39 0.80
CA HIS A 37 1.34 -6.28 -0.27
C HIS A 37 -0.02 -5.89 -0.87
N VAL A 38 -1.01 -5.56 -0.02
CA VAL A 38 -2.33 -5.11 -0.48
C VAL A 38 -2.23 -3.77 -1.21
N ALA A 39 -1.50 -2.80 -0.66
CA ALA A 39 -1.27 -1.50 -1.29
C ALA A 39 -0.61 -1.67 -2.68
N GLY A 40 0.41 -2.53 -2.78
CA GLY A 40 1.07 -2.85 -4.05
C GLY A 40 0.13 -3.48 -5.07
N LYS A 41 -0.74 -4.42 -4.66
CA LYS A 41 -1.77 -5.00 -5.54
C LYS A 41 -2.77 -3.95 -6.02
N LEU A 42 -3.26 -3.10 -5.12
CA LEU A 42 -4.21 -2.05 -5.46
C LEU A 42 -3.57 -1.00 -6.40
N ALA A 43 -2.31 -0.63 -6.17
CA ALA A 43 -1.55 0.32 -6.99
C ALA A 43 -1.30 -0.15 -8.44
N GLN A 44 -1.60 -1.41 -8.75
CA GLN A 44 -1.52 -2.01 -10.07
C GLN A 44 -2.91 -2.39 -10.63
N ASP A 45 -4.01 -2.01 -9.96
CA ASP A 45 -5.36 -2.36 -10.41
C ASP A 45 -5.67 -1.75 -11.80
N CYS A 46 -6.42 -2.51 -12.61
CA CYS A 46 -6.85 -2.07 -13.93
C CYS A 46 -7.84 -0.89 -13.86
N HIS A 47 -8.59 -0.75 -12.76
CA HIS A 47 -9.52 0.35 -12.54
C HIS A 47 -8.78 1.59 -12.01
N LYS A 48 -8.91 2.74 -12.70
CA LYS A 48 -8.13 3.96 -12.44
C LYS A 48 -8.24 4.46 -11.00
N ASP A 49 -9.45 4.56 -10.44
CA ASP A 49 -9.63 5.05 -9.07
C ASP A 49 -9.04 4.09 -8.04
N THR A 50 -9.21 2.79 -8.25
CA THR A 50 -8.69 1.76 -7.34
C THR A 50 -7.17 1.81 -7.33
N ARG A 51 -6.57 2.00 -8.51
CA ARG A 51 -5.15 2.21 -8.70
C ARG A 51 -4.66 3.44 -7.97
N HIS A 52 -5.36 4.56 -8.12
CA HIS A 52 -5.02 5.80 -7.47
C HIS A 52 -4.98 5.64 -5.94
N TYR A 53 -6.02 5.05 -5.33
CA TYR A 53 -6.03 4.80 -3.88
C TYR A 53 -4.86 3.91 -3.43
N GLY A 54 -4.56 2.85 -4.19
CA GLY A 54 -3.40 1.99 -3.89
C GLY A 54 -2.07 2.74 -3.98
N GLN A 55 -1.91 3.62 -4.97
CA GLN A 55 -0.71 4.45 -5.14
C GLN A 55 -0.53 5.43 -3.96
N GLU A 56 -1.61 6.03 -3.47
CA GLU A 56 -1.54 6.89 -2.27
C GLU A 56 -1.14 6.09 -1.02
N MET A 57 -1.66 4.87 -0.84
CA MET A 57 -1.21 3.98 0.25
C MET A 57 0.29 3.67 0.14
N VAL A 58 0.79 3.36 -1.07
CA VAL A 58 2.23 3.09 -1.29
C VAL A 58 3.07 4.32 -0.95
N LYS A 59 2.66 5.53 -1.38
CA LYS A 59 3.36 6.78 -1.03
C LYS A 59 3.42 7.00 0.48
N MET A 60 2.31 6.79 1.19
CA MET A 60 2.27 6.89 2.65
C MET A 60 3.27 5.94 3.31
N LEU A 61 3.31 4.68 2.85
CA LEU A 61 4.25 3.68 3.37
C LEU A 61 5.70 4.08 3.09
N LEU A 62 6.03 4.51 1.87
CA LEU A 62 7.39 4.91 1.47
C LEU A 62 7.90 6.17 2.19
N ASN A 63 7.01 7.08 2.60
CA ASN A 63 7.37 8.23 3.44
C ASN A 63 7.84 7.83 4.85
N HIS A 64 7.78 6.54 5.21
CA HIS A 64 8.33 6.02 6.46
C HIS A 64 9.70 5.34 6.24
N GLN A 65 10.73 5.75 7.00
CA GLN A 65 12.11 5.26 6.82
C GLN A 65 12.25 3.73 6.82
N GLN A 66 11.44 3.03 7.62
CA GLN A 66 11.49 1.58 7.71
C GLN A 66 11.05 0.89 6.40
N PHE A 67 10.10 1.48 5.68
CA PHE A 67 9.65 0.98 4.39
C PHE A 67 10.61 1.31 3.27
N LYS A 68 11.27 2.48 3.34
CA LYS A 68 12.34 2.82 2.42
C LYS A 68 13.49 1.80 2.51
N LYS A 69 13.88 1.42 3.73
CA LYS A 69 14.88 0.36 3.96
C LYS A 69 14.44 -1.01 3.43
N LEU A 70 13.18 -1.42 3.68
CA LEU A 70 12.65 -2.67 3.13
C LEU A 70 12.61 -2.68 1.60
N LEU A 71 12.26 -1.55 0.99
CA LEU A 71 12.30 -1.40 -0.47
C LEU A 71 13.73 -1.51 -0.99
N GLU A 72 14.68 -0.75 -0.41
CA GLU A 72 16.11 -0.79 -0.77
C GLU A 72 16.67 -2.21 -0.65
N GLN A 73 16.36 -2.93 0.43
CA GLN A 73 16.76 -4.33 0.60
C GLN A 73 16.18 -5.23 -0.50
N SER A 74 14.89 -5.10 -0.81
CA SER A 74 14.22 -5.92 -1.83
C SER A 74 14.65 -5.64 -3.27
N LEU A 75 15.17 -4.43 -3.54
CA LEU A 75 15.75 -4.04 -4.82
C LEU A 75 17.20 -4.49 -4.92
N SER A 76 17.98 -4.33 -3.84
CA SER A 76 19.36 -4.82 -3.76
C SER A 76 19.46 -6.35 -3.90
N THR A 77 18.40 -7.11 -3.62
CA THR A 77 18.39 -8.57 -3.83
C THR A 77 18.06 -8.97 -5.27
N ARG A 78 17.61 -8.05 -6.14
CA ARG A 78 17.26 -8.36 -7.54
C ARG A 78 18.38 -8.04 -8.54
N ASP A 79 19.40 -7.30 -8.12
CA ASP A 79 20.55 -6.92 -8.95
C ASP A 79 21.77 -7.87 -8.78
N LEU A 80 21.55 -9.11 -8.35
CA LEU A 80 22.59 -10.17 -8.23
C LEU A 80 22.28 -11.34 -9.16
#